data_AF-A0A4Q6AIX3-F1
#
_entry.id   AF-A0A4Q6AIX3-F1
#
_cell.length_a   1.000
_cell.length_b   1.000
_cell.length_c   1.000
_cell.angle_alpha   90.00
_cell.angle_beta   90.00
_cell.angle_gamma   90.00
#
_symmetry.space_group_name_H-M   'P 1'
#
loop_
_entity.id
_entity.type
_entity.pdbx_description
1 polymer ?
#
loop_
_entity_poly.entity_id
_entity_poly.type
_entity_poly.pdbx_seq_one_letter_code
_entity_poly.pdbx_strand_id
1 'polypeptide(L)'
;MNGGLGITAPSEFGTCGLMIASPAAPVAGYGVAFLVKSKAEAKTAFAQGANAAVLAAIETFFYGEAPESTKLYILCLADTTTLTQMATVANMDKLSALAGNQIRLVAFAKIPAGGYTPTNAEGFDQDVHQCVTAAHAVALDYLGKKKSFRYFVQGYGYQNDHATAKDYSSAAYSFGHIVLGAIGTNTLNPLLLCLGRAAKIQPQQNIGRVKSGSLNIDQALSVTIGNTVVDNMSATALEALYDKRYITFEKNLIAAGYIFSDDNSLTAPTDDYNNLRNGRVMDNAVRTAFATYYKELKEDVEVDAGGRLAPVVEKALEAEIESAINQGMASQLSK
;
A
#
# COMPACT_ATOMS: atom_id res chain seq x y z
N MET A 1 -19.22 20.76 23.17
CA MET A 1 -17.82 20.40 22.85
C MET A 1 -17.64 18.94 23.20
N ASN A 2 -17.73 18.03 22.23
CA ASN A 2 -17.50 16.60 22.50
C ASN A 2 -15.99 16.32 22.52
N GLY A 3 -15.53 15.78 23.65
CA GLY A 3 -14.15 15.45 23.92
C GLY A 3 -13.59 14.41 22.96
N GLY A 4 -12.66 14.84 22.11
CA GLY A 4 -11.85 14.01 21.23
C GLY A 4 -10.71 13.29 21.95
N LEU A 5 -10.98 12.72 23.13
CA LEU A 5 -10.00 11.90 23.85
C LEU A 5 -9.80 10.58 23.09
N GLY A 6 -8.58 10.32 22.63
CA GLY A 6 -8.19 9.07 21.96
C GLY A 6 -8.27 9.07 20.43
N ILE A 7 -8.60 10.19 19.77
CA ILE A 7 -8.57 10.27 18.31
C ILE A 7 -7.12 10.42 17.86
N THR A 8 -6.58 9.41 17.18
CA THR A 8 -5.27 9.51 16.53
C THR A 8 -5.44 10.33 15.25
N ALA A 9 -4.65 11.39 15.08
CA ALA A 9 -4.71 12.22 13.88
C ALA A 9 -4.26 11.42 12.64
N PRO A 10 -4.89 11.65 11.46
CA PRO A 10 -4.43 11.01 10.23
C PRO A 10 -3.02 11.47 9.87
N SER A 11 -2.19 10.52 9.45
CA SER A 11 -0.81 10.79 9.01
C SER A 11 -0.79 11.21 7.55
N GLU A 12 0.01 12.23 7.18
CA GLU A 12 0.27 12.55 5.77
C GLU A 12 0.89 11.35 5.04
N PHE A 13 1.77 10.62 5.74
CA PHE A 13 2.41 9.41 5.23
C PHE A 13 1.43 8.27 4.96
N GLY A 14 0.20 8.38 5.48
CA GLY A 14 -0.89 7.43 5.29
C GLY A 14 -1.86 7.79 4.17
N THR A 15 -1.55 8.77 3.32
CA THR A 15 -2.39 9.10 2.16
C THR A 15 -2.42 7.93 1.17
N CYS A 16 -3.59 7.33 0.98
CA CYS A 16 -3.77 6.08 0.24
C CYS A 16 -4.53 6.27 -1.07
N GLY A 17 -4.19 5.44 -2.06
CA GLY A 17 -4.96 5.17 -3.26
C GLY A 17 -5.53 3.76 -3.25
N LEU A 18 -6.73 3.57 -3.79
CA LEU A 18 -7.34 2.27 -4.06
C LEU A 18 -7.80 2.25 -5.52
N MET A 19 -7.22 1.36 -6.32
CA MET A 19 -7.73 1.01 -7.64
C MET A 19 -8.45 -0.32 -7.52
N ILE A 20 -9.75 -0.32 -7.84
CA ILE A 20 -10.59 -1.49 -7.63
C ILE A 20 -11.51 -1.79 -8.82
N ALA A 21 -11.50 -3.04 -9.28
CA ALA A 21 -12.54 -3.56 -10.14
C ALA A 21 -13.73 -3.97 -9.26
N SER A 22 -14.88 -3.32 -9.46
CA SER A 22 -16.03 -3.39 -8.56
C SER A 22 -17.31 -3.81 -9.29
N PRO A 23 -18.22 -4.58 -8.64
CA PRO A 23 -19.40 -5.15 -9.30
C PRO A 23 -20.41 -4.12 -9.81
N ALA A 24 -20.46 -2.94 -9.21
CA ALA A 24 -21.27 -1.82 -9.69
C ALA A 24 -20.50 -0.50 -9.60
N ALA A 25 -20.84 0.44 -10.47
CA ALA A 25 -20.21 1.75 -10.44
C ALA A 25 -20.43 2.44 -9.07
N PRO A 26 -19.44 3.15 -8.52
CA PRO A 26 -19.69 4.05 -7.39
C PRO A 26 -20.58 5.21 -7.85
N VAL A 27 -21.06 6.04 -6.92
CA VAL A 27 -21.85 7.24 -7.25
C VAL A 27 -21.09 8.18 -8.20
N ALA A 28 -19.76 8.23 -8.11
CA ALA A 28 -18.92 9.01 -9.01
C ALA A 28 -18.83 8.45 -10.45
N GLY A 29 -19.28 7.21 -10.68
CA GLY A 29 -19.12 6.49 -11.95
C GLY A 29 -17.79 5.73 -12.08
N TYR A 30 -17.70 4.83 -13.05
CA TYR A 30 -16.46 4.13 -13.36
C TYR A 30 -15.44 5.06 -14.01
N GLY A 31 -14.16 4.84 -13.73
CA GLY A 31 -13.05 5.59 -14.33
C GLY A 31 -12.89 7.02 -13.84
N VAL A 32 -13.69 7.43 -12.84
CA VAL A 32 -13.62 8.74 -12.17
C VAL A 32 -13.03 8.55 -10.77
N ALA A 33 -11.96 9.28 -10.48
CA ALA A 33 -11.36 9.27 -9.15
C ALA A 33 -12.19 10.10 -8.17
N PHE A 34 -12.34 9.64 -6.93
CA PHE A 34 -13.01 10.37 -5.85
C PHE A 34 -12.30 10.15 -4.51
N LEU A 35 -12.56 11.02 -3.54
CA LEU A 35 -11.96 10.95 -2.20
C LEU A 35 -13.01 10.49 -1.18
N VAL A 36 -12.59 9.59 -0.31
CA VAL A 36 -13.29 9.22 0.93
C VAL A 36 -12.35 9.45 2.11
N LYS A 37 -12.89 9.93 3.22
CA LYS A 37 -12.18 10.18 4.48
C LYS A 37 -12.86 9.52 5.69
N SER A 38 -14.07 9.00 5.53
CA SER A 38 -14.86 8.44 6.63
C SER A 38 -15.70 7.25 6.17
N LYS A 39 -16.18 6.46 7.13
CA LYS A 39 -17.14 5.38 6.85
C LYS A 39 -18.44 5.91 6.22
N ALA A 40 -18.92 7.05 6.70
CA ALA A 40 -20.12 7.69 6.16
C ALA A 40 -19.96 8.14 4.70
N GLU A 41 -18.81 8.72 4.35
CA GLU A 41 -18.48 9.07 2.96
C GLU A 41 -18.34 7.80 2.10
N ALA A 42 -17.75 6.72 2.63
CA ALA A 42 -17.65 5.43 1.92
C ALA A 42 -19.04 4.86 1.60
N LYS A 43 -19.94 4.85 2.60
CA LYS A 43 -21.33 4.40 2.45
C LYS A 43 -22.10 5.21 1.41
N THR A 44 -21.85 6.51 1.35
CA THR A 44 -22.44 7.38 0.33
C THR A 44 -21.88 7.05 -1.06
N ALA A 45 -20.56 6.90 -1.18
CA ALA A 45 -19.91 6.60 -2.46
C ALA A 45 -20.28 5.21 -3.03
N PHE A 46 -20.50 4.23 -2.16
CA PHE A 46 -20.83 2.84 -2.49
C PHE A 46 -22.26 2.45 -2.10
N ALA A 47 -23.22 3.35 -2.30
CA ALA A 47 -24.62 3.13 -1.90
C ALA A 47 -25.33 1.97 -2.63
N GLN A 48 -24.78 1.48 -3.74
CA GLN A 48 -25.35 0.36 -4.50
C GLN A 48 -25.11 -0.97 -3.78
N GLY A 49 -26.16 -1.79 -3.61
CA GLY A 49 -26.09 -3.06 -2.88
C GLY A 49 -25.06 -4.06 -3.42
N ALA A 50 -24.80 -4.06 -4.73
CA ALA A 50 -23.77 -4.90 -5.35
C ALA A 50 -22.34 -4.58 -4.85
N ASN A 51 -22.12 -3.39 -4.30
CA ASN A 51 -20.84 -2.98 -3.72
C ASN A 51 -20.70 -3.31 -2.22
N ALA A 52 -21.61 -4.11 -1.63
CA ALA A 52 -21.58 -4.43 -0.21
C ALA A 52 -20.22 -4.98 0.27
N ALA A 53 -19.56 -5.83 -0.52
CA ALA A 53 -18.24 -6.36 -0.20
C ALA A 53 -17.13 -5.29 -0.24
N VAL A 54 -17.20 -4.34 -1.19
CA VAL A 54 -16.26 -3.20 -1.27
C VAL A 54 -16.47 -2.27 -0.07
N LEU A 55 -17.73 -1.95 0.22
CA LEU A 55 -18.10 -1.08 1.32
C LEU A 55 -17.64 -1.68 2.67
N ALA A 56 -17.92 -2.97 2.91
CA ALA A 56 -17.48 -3.66 4.11
C ALA A 56 -15.95 -3.68 4.24
N ALA A 57 -15.22 -3.89 3.14
CA ALA A 57 -13.76 -3.82 3.12
C ALA A 57 -13.24 -2.44 3.56
N ILE A 58 -13.85 -1.36 3.08
CA ILE A 58 -13.45 0.01 3.42
C ILE A 58 -13.85 0.38 4.85
N GLU A 59 -15.10 0.12 5.25
CA GLU A 59 -15.61 0.54 6.56
C GLU A 59 -15.03 -0.27 7.73
N THR A 60 -14.99 -1.59 7.58
CA THR A 60 -14.62 -2.50 8.67
C THR A 60 -13.11 -2.71 8.73
N PHE A 61 -12.43 -2.78 7.59
CA PHE A 61 -11.01 -3.16 7.58
C PHE A 61 -10.08 -1.97 7.37
N PHE A 62 -10.32 -1.12 6.36
CA PHE A 62 -9.50 0.09 6.18
C PHE A 62 -9.73 1.10 7.31
N TYR A 63 -10.94 1.64 7.47
CA TYR A 63 -11.27 2.59 8.55
C TYR A 63 -11.52 1.94 9.92
N GLY A 64 -11.50 0.61 10.00
CA GLY A 64 -11.40 -0.08 11.29
C GLY A 64 -9.98 -0.04 11.84
N GLU A 65 -8.96 0.04 10.98
CA GLU A 65 -7.56 0.03 11.38
C GLU A 65 -6.90 1.41 11.27
N ALA A 66 -7.13 2.14 10.18
CA ALA A 66 -6.73 3.52 10.01
C ALA A 66 -7.68 4.49 10.73
N PRO A 67 -7.18 5.60 11.30
CA PRO A 67 -8.04 6.60 11.88
C PRO A 67 -8.97 7.22 10.82
N GLU A 68 -10.20 7.54 11.21
CA GLU A 68 -11.11 8.41 10.47
C GLU A 68 -10.38 9.71 10.07
N SER A 69 -10.75 10.29 8.94
CA SER A 69 -10.03 11.37 8.24
C SER A 69 -8.77 10.96 7.47
N THR A 70 -8.36 9.70 7.52
CA THR A 70 -7.31 9.19 6.59
C THR A 70 -7.83 9.29 5.15
N LYS A 71 -7.05 9.98 4.29
CA LYS A 71 -7.41 10.20 2.89
C LYS A 71 -7.27 8.90 2.09
N LEU A 72 -8.37 8.41 1.55
CA LEU A 72 -8.42 7.29 0.62
C LEU A 72 -8.99 7.76 -0.72
N TYR A 73 -8.12 7.90 -1.71
CA TYR A 73 -8.50 8.24 -3.08
C TYR A 73 -8.83 6.95 -3.83
N ILE A 74 -10.00 6.86 -4.43
CA ILE A 74 -10.51 5.63 -5.02
C ILE A 74 -10.78 5.84 -6.50
N LEU A 75 -10.35 4.87 -7.31
CA LEU A 75 -10.67 4.75 -8.72
C LEU A 75 -11.33 3.39 -8.93
N CYS A 76 -12.64 3.39 -9.20
CA CYS A 76 -13.38 2.18 -9.50
C CYS A 76 -13.42 1.93 -11.01
N LEU A 77 -13.20 0.69 -11.40
CA LEU A 77 -13.32 0.19 -12.77
C LEU A 77 -14.32 -0.97 -12.80
N ALA A 78 -14.80 -1.34 -13.99
CA ALA A 78 -15.75 -2.43 -14.15
C ALA A 78 -15.15 -3.76 -13.66
N ASP A 79 -15.99 -4.66 -13.15
CA ASP A 79 -15.61 -5.98 -12.63
C ASP A 79 -14.99 -6.93 -13.68
N THR A 80 -15.07 -6.57 -14.96
CA THR A 80 -14.34 -7.22 -16.07
C THR A 80 -12.89 -6.76 -16.20
N THR A 81 -12.49 -5.70 -15.49
CA THR A 81 -11.14 -5.13 -15.56
C THR A 81 -10.19 -5.96 -14.71
N THR A 82 -9.10 -6.45 -15.30
CA THR A 82 -8.10 -7.24 -14.55
C THR A 82 -7.19 -6.34 -13.69
N LEU A 83 -6.54 -6.90 -12.66
CA LEU A 83 -5.58 -6.16 -11.83
C LEU A 83 -4.50 -5.48 -12.69
N THR A 84 -3.98 -6.22 -13.67
CA THR A 84 -2.98 -5.73 -14.62
C THR A 84 -3.49 -4.56 -15.45
N GLN A 85 -4.72 -4.62 -15.96
CA GLN A 85 -5.33 -3.53 -16.72
C GLN A 85 -5.57 -2.27 -15.88
N MET A 86 -5.72 -2.40 -14.56
CA MET A 86 -5.83 -1.26 -13.66
C MET A 86 -4.48 -0.57 -13.44
N ALA A 87 -3.39 -1.33 -13.40
CA ALA A 87 -2.04 -0.86 -13.11
C ALA A 87 -1.40 -0.10 -14.29
N THR A 88 -1.94 1.09 -14.59
CA THR A 88 -1.45 1.97 -15.67
C THR A 88 -1.15 3.37 -15.15
N VAL A 89 -0.22 4.07 -15.81
CA VAL A 89 0.10 5.48 -15.52
C VAL A 89 -1.14 6.36 -15.68
N ALA A 90 -1.97 6.13 -16.70
CA ALA A 90 -3.20 6.91 -16.92
C ALA A 90 -4.19 6.80 -15.76
N ASN A 91 -4.36 5.62 -15.18
CA ASN A 91 -5.20 5.44 -13.99
C ASN A 91 -4.57 6.06 -12.74
N MET A 92 -3.25 5.94 -12.59
CA MET A 92 -2.53 6.56 -11.47
C MET A 92 -2.55 8.09 -11.55
N ASP A 93 -2.52 8.67 -12.75
CA ASP A 93 -2.60 10.11 -12.97
C ASP A 93 -3.95 10.67 -12.51
N LYS A 94 -5.06 9.93 -12.72
CA LYS A 94 -6.38 10.33 -12.22
C LYS A 94 -6.40 10.46 -10.69
N LEU A 95 -5.88 9.46 -9.98
CA LEU A 95 -5.77 9.50 -8.52
C LEU A 95 -4.81 10.59 -8.06
N SER A 96 -3.64 10.69 -8.70
CA SER A 96 -2.57 11.62 -8.31
C SER A 96 -2.94 13.07 -8.55
N ALA A 97 -3.65 13.37 -9.64
CA ALA A 97 -4.17 14.70 -9.94
C ALA A 97 -5.15 15.15 -8.86
N LEU A 98 -6.12 14.30 -8.51
CA LEU A 98 -7.07 14.57 -7.43
C LEU A 98 -6.37 14.76 -6.08
N ALA A 99 -5.32 13.97 -5.81
CA ALA A 99 -4.59 13.99 -4.56
C ALA A 99 -3.50 15.07 -4.46
N GLY A 100 -3.31 15.90 -5.48
CA GLY A 100 -2.19 16.85 -5.52
C GLY A 100 -0.82 16.17 -5.39
N ASN A 101 -0.68 14.94 -5.91
CA ASN A 101 0.52 14.09 -5.83
C ASN A 101 0.94 13.66 -4.41
N GLN A 102 0.00 13.70 -3.46
CA GLN A 102 0.28 13.34 -2.06
C GLN A 102 0.14 11.84 -1.75
N ILE A 103 -0.28 11.01 -2.70
CA ILE A 103 -0.42 9.56 -2.48
C ILE A 103 0.92 8.93 -2.12
N ARG A 104 0.94 8.08 -1.09
CA ARG A 104 2.11 7.35 -0.60
C ARG A 104 1.97 5.84 -0.74
N LEU A 105 0.75 5.32 -0.64
CA LEU A 105 0.42 3.90 -0.67
C LEU A 105 -0.70 3.66 -1.67
N VAL A 106 -0.62 2.61 -2.49
CA VAL A 106 -1.66 2.27 -3.48
C VAL A 106 -2.03 0.80 -3.37
N ALA A 107 -3.31 0.48 -3.25
CA ALA A 107 -3.80 -0.90 -3.32
C ALA A 107 -4.46 -1.18 -4.67
N PHE A 108 -4.16 -2.34 -5.24
CA PHE A 108 -4.81 -2.90 -6.43
C PHE A 108 -5.63 -4.11 -6.02
N ALA A 109 -6.93 -4.05 -6.32
CA ALA A 109 -7.87 -5.10 -5.93
C ALA A 109 -8.92 -5.35 -7.00
N LYS A 110 -9.47 -6.57 -7.04
CA LYS A 110 -10.60 -6.93 -7.87
C LYS A 110 -11.64 -7.71 -7.08
N ILE A 111 -12.90 -7.42 -7.37
CA ILE A 111 -14.02 -8.32 -7.15
C ILE A 111 -14.54 -8.67 -8.54
N PRO A 112 -14.09 -9.81 -9.11
CA PRO A 112 -14.44 -10.14 -10.47
C PRO A 112 -15.91 -10.54 -10.59
N ALA A 113 -16.44 -10.44 -11.81
CA ALA A 113 -17.82 -10.81 -12.12
C ALA A 113 -18.13 -12.27 -11.76
N GLY A 114 -19.40 -12.56 -11.46
CA GLY A 114 -19.87 -13.93 -11.26
C GLY A 114 -19.57 -14.81 -12.47
N GLY A 115 -18.85 -15.91 -12.25
CA GLY A 115 -18.42 -16.82 -13.31
C GLY A 115 -17.01 -16.58 -13.84
N TYR A 116 -16.27 -15.59 -13.31
CA TYR A 116 -14.84 -15.46 -13.57
C TYR A 116 -14.09 -16.69 -13.07
N THR A 117 -13.35 -17.33 -13.97
CA THR A 117 -12.45 -18.44 -13.65
C THR A 117 -11.00 -17.95 -13.72
N PRO A 118 -10.26 -17.98 -12.60
CA PRO A 118 -8.85 -17.63 -12.58
C PRO A 118 -8.04 -18.48 -13.57
N THR A 119 -7.10 -17.85 -14.27
CA THR A 119 -6.06 -18.59 -15.00
C THR A 119 -4.91 -18.82 -14.05
N ASN A 120 -4.77 -20.05 -13.54
CA ASN A 120 -3.82 -20.33 -12.47
C ASN A 120 -2.40 -20.51 -13.01
N ALA A 121 -1.44 -19.79 -12.44
CA ALA A 121 -0.01 -19.96 -12.67
C ALA A 121 0.77 -19.58 -11.41
N GLU A 122 1.84 -20.31 -11.10
CA GLU A 122 2.70 -20.04 -9.94
C GLU A 122 1.93 -19.92 -8.61
N GLY A 123 0.91 -20.78 -8.44
CA GLY A 123 0.12 -20.89 -7.20
C GLY A 123 -0.99 -19.84 -7.03
N PHE A 124 -1.18 -18.91 -7.97
CA PHE A 124 -2.21 -17.86 -7.92
C PHE A 124 -2.94 -17.72 -9.26
N ASP A 125 -3.96 -16.85 -9.28
CA ASP A 125 -4.40 -16.24 -10.53
C ASP A 125 -3.22 -15.46 -11.16
N GLN A 126 -2.86 -15.79 -12.40
CA GLN A 126 -1.71 -15.21 -13.11
C GLN A 126 -1.77 -13.68 -13.18
N ASP A 127 -2.98 -13.11 -13.19
CA ASP A 127 -3.20 -11.66 -13.21
C ASP A 127 -2.62 -10.95 -11.96
N VAL A 128 -2.49 -11.64 -10.83
CA VAL A 128 -1.80 -11.10 -9.63
C VAL A 128 -0.33 -10.82 -9.94
N HIS A 129 0.37 -11.78 -10.55
CA HIS A 129 1.79 -11.65 -10.87
C HIS A 129 2.03 -10.66 -12.02
N GLN A 130 1.14 -10.63 -13.00
CA GLN A 130 1.17 -9.63 -14.08
C GLN A 130 0.93 -8.21 -13.55
N CYS A 131 0.02 -8.05 -12.58
CA CYS A 131 -0.21 -6.79 -11.91
C CYS A 131 1.03 -6.31 -11.14
N VAL A 132 1.78 -7.20 -10.49
CA VAL A 132 3.03 -6.82 -9.82
C VAL A 132 4.02 -6.19 -10.80
N THR A 133 4.21 -6.80 -11.98
CA THR A 133 5.10 -6.26 -13.01
C THR A 133 4.60 -4.91 -13.53
N ALA A 134 3.31 -4.80 -13.84
CA ALA A 134 2.72 -3.56 -14.36
C ALA A 134 2.76 -2.42 -13.32
N ALA A 135 2.38 -2.69 -12.07
CA ALA A 135 2.40 -1.72 -10.98
C ALA A 135 3.82 -1.26 -10.63
N HIS A 136 4.81 -2.15 -10.74
CA HIS A 136 6.22 -1.77 -10.56
C HIS A 136 6.68 -0.75 -11.60
N ALA A 137 6.33 -0.97 -12.87
CA ALA A 137 6.66 -0.01 -13.93
C ALA A 137 6.03 1.37 -13.68
N VAL A 138 4.79 1.41 -13.20
CA VAL A 138 4.14 2.67 -12.78
C VAL A 138 4.86 3.31 -11.59
N ALA A 139 5.25 2.52 -10.59
CA ALA A 139 5.98 3.03 -9.43
C ALA A 139 7.34 3.65 -9.80
N LEU A 140 8.08 3.03 -10.73
CA LEU A 140 9.34 3.56 -11.25
C LEU A 140 9.15 4.87 -12.03
N ASP A 141 8.11 4.97 -12.86
CA ASP A 141 7.76 6.22 -13.55
C ASP A 141 7.48 7.36 -12.53
N TYR A 142 6.74 7.06 -11.47
CA TYR A 142 6.44 8.01 -10.40
C TYR A 142 7.66 8.37 -9.55
N LEU A 143 8.58 7.44 -9.32
CA LEU A 143 9.89 7.74 -8.73
C LEU A 143 10.69 8.70 -9.61
N GLY A 144 10.68 8.50 -10.93
CA GLY A 144 11.26 9.42 -11.91
C GLY A 144 10.72 10.84 -11.75
N LYS A 145 9.39 10.94 -11.56
CA LYS A 145 8.65 12.18 -11.27
C LYS A 145 8.77 12.71 -9.83
N LYS A 146 9.59 12.07 -8.97
CA LYS A 146 9.81 12.42 -7.54
C LYS A 146 8.52 12.37 -6.70
N LYS A 147 7.58 11.52 -7.12
CA LYS A 147 6.26 11.28 -6.53
C LYS A 147 6.12 9.80 -6.15
N SER A 148 7.16 9.21 -5.58
CA SER A 148 7.23 7.78 -5.26
C SER A 148 6.10 7.32 -4.35
N PHE A 149 5.62 6.09 -4.59
CA PHE A 149 4.63 5.41 -3.77
C PHE A 149 4.96 3.92 -3.71
N ARG A 150 4.50 3.24 -2.67
CA ARG A 150 4.57 1.77 -2.54
C ARG A 150 3.20 1.17 -2.83
N TYR A 151 3.16 -0.07 -3.35
CA TYR A 151 1.89 -0.68 -3.74
C TYR A 151 1.65 -2.07 -3.16
N PHE A 152 0.38 -2.36 -2.92
CA PHE A 152 -0.12 -3.64 -2.45
C PHE A 152 -1.03 -4.26 -3.50
N VAL A 153 -0.84 -5.54 -3.75
CA VAL A 153 -1.68 -6.32 -4.66
C VAL A 153 -2.43 -7.37 -3.84
N GLN A 154 -3.73 -7.53 -4.13
CA GLN A 154 -4.55 -8.60 -3.59
C GLN A 154 -3.97 -9.97 -4.00
N GLY A 155 -3.73 -10.86 -3.03
CA GLY A 155 -3.37 -12.27 -3.28
C GLY A 155 -4.58 -13.09 -3.76
N TYR A 156 -5.17 -12.73 -4.90
CA TYR A 156 -6.37 -13.35 -5.45
C TYR A 156 -6.07 -14.72 -6.10
N GLY A 157 -6.99 -15.68 -5.95
CA GLY A 157 -6.91 -16.98 -6.63
C GLY A 157 -5.81 -17.92 -6.14
N TYR A 158 -5.32 -17.75 -4.90
CA TYR A 158 -4.33 -18.65 -4.31
C TYR A 158 -4.82 -20.12 -4.30
N GLN A 159 -3.99 -21.04 -4.78
CA GLN A 159 -4.34 -22.45 -5.00
C GLN A 159 -4.16 -23.36 -3.78
N ASN A 160 -4.04 -22.78 -2.58
CA ASN A 160 -3.87 -23.53 -1.32
C ASN A 160 -2.58 -24.35 -1.23
N ASP A 161 -1.59 -24.03 -2.06
CA ASP A 161 -0.33 -24.75 -2.10
C ASP A 161 0.85 -23.75 -2.09
N HIS A 162 1.53 -23.73 -0.96
CA HIS A 162 2.66 -22.84 -0.73
C HIS A 162 3.89 -23.31 -1.50
N ALA A 163 3.96 -24.58 -1.94
CA ALA A 163 5.07 -25.09 -2.74
C ALA A 163 5.04 -24.51 -4.17
N THR A 164 3.85 -24.40 -4.76
CA THR A 164 3.67 -23.84 -6.11
C THR A 164 3.60 -22.32 -6.16
N ALA A 165 3.41 -21.64 -5.02
CA ALA A 165 3.46 -20.18 -4.93
C ALA A 165 4.77 -19.62 -5.51
N LYS A 166 4.69 -18.59 -6.35
CA LYS A 166 5.85 -17.90 -6.91
C LYS A 166 6.81 -17.46 -5.81
N ASP A 167 8.11 -17.68 -6.00
CA ASP A 167 9.15 -17.15 -5.13
C ASP A 167 9.61 -15.76 -5.61
N TYR A 168 9.48 -14.76 -4.73
CA TYR A 168 9.91 -13.38 -4.99
C TYR A 168 11.25 -13.02 -4.32
N SER A 169 11.90 -13.96 -3.62
CA SER A 169 13.20 -13.77 -2.93
C SER A 169 14.37 -13.49 -3.87
N SER A 170 14.17 -13.62 -5.19
CA SER A 170 15.15 -13.27 -6.23
C SER A 170 14.61 -12.23 -7.22
N ALA A 171 13.41 -11.69 -6.97
CA ALA A 171 12.79 -10.70 -7.84
C ALA A 171 13.34 -9.28 -7.59
N ALA A 172 13.02 -8.35 -8.51
CA ALA A 172 13.43 -6.95 -8.43
C ALA A 172 12.23 -6.01 -8.34
N TYR A 173 11.20 -6.37 -7.56
CA TYR A 173 9.96 -5.59 -7.42
C TYR A 173 9.89 -4.91 -6.05
N SER A 174 10.92 -4.15 -5.68
CA SER A 174 11.12 -3.55 -4.34
C SER A 174 10.05 -2.53 -3.88
N PHE A 175 9.19 -2.06 -4.77
CA PHE A 175 8.04 -1.18 -4.44
C PHE A 175 6.76 -1.95 -4.12
N GLY A 176 6.72 -3.25 -4.42
CA GLY A 176 5.51 -4.06 -4.42
C GLY A 176 5.43 -5.01 -3.24
N HIS A 177 4.19 -5.30 -2.87
CA HIS A 177 3.81 -6.22 -1.80
C HIS A 177 2.58 -7.03 -2.24
N ILE A 178 2.52 -8.32 -1.91
CA ILE A 178 1.29 -9.14 -2.06
C ILE A 178 0.76 -9.46 -0.67
N VAL A 179 -0.51 -9.12 -0.45
CA VAL A 179 -1.22 -9.47 0.79
C VAL A 179 -2.03 -10.74 0.55
N LEU A 180 -1.63 -11.83 1.19
CA LEU A 180 -2.23 -13.15 1.04
C LEU A 180 -3.04 -13.50 2.29
N GLY A 181 -4.30 -13.86 2.06
CA GLY A 181 -5.22 -14.38 3.07
C GLY A 181 -6.67 -14.04 2.71
N ALA A 182 -7.59 -14.43 3.57
CA ALA A 182 -8.98 -14.02 3.53
C ALA A 182 -9.49 -13.78 4.95
N ILE A 183 -10.39 -12.81 5.09
CA ILE A 183 -11.15 -12.60 6.34
C ILE A 183 -12.63 -12.72 6.00
N GLY A 184 -13.33 -13.64 6.65
CA GLY A 184 -14.74 -13.91 6.34
C GLY A 184 -14.95 -14.30 4.87
N THR A 185 -14.05 -15.11 4.31
CA THR A 185 -13.99 -15.59 2.91
C THR A 185 -13.55 -14.59 1.83
N ASN A 186 -13.42 -13.30 2.16
CA ASN A 186 -13.06 -12.27 1.18
C ASN A 186 -11.56 -11.91 1.28
N THR A 187 -10.85 -12.00 0.16
CA THR A 187 -9.42 -11.64 0.02
C THR A 187 -9.19 -10.13 -0.12
N LEU A 188 -10.25 -9.34 -0.36
CA LEU A 188 -10.18 -7.88 -0.32
C LEU A 188 -9.99 -7.35 1.11
N ASN A 189 -10.66 -7.97 2.08
CA ASN A 189 -10.62 -7.57 3.49
C ASN A 189 -9.18 -7.49 4.06
N PRO A 190 -8.32 -8.51 3.92
CA PRO A 190 -6.95 -8.44 4.44
C PRO A 190 -6.09 -7.40 3.71
N LEU A 191 -6.30 -7.18 2.41
CA LEU A 191 -5.60 -6.12 1.67
C LEU A 191 -5.94 -4.73 2.23
N LEU A 192 -7.21 -4.44 2.45
CA LEU A 192 -7.66 -3.13 2.96
C LEU A 192 -7.30 -2.96 4.44
N LEU A 193 -7.27 -4.04 5.21
CA LEU A 193 -6.72 -4.06 6.57
C LEU A 193 -5.23 -3.71 6.58
N CYS A 194 -4.44 -4.31 5.68
CA CYS A 194 -3.01 -4.05 5.53
C CYS A 194 -2.75 -2.60 5.11
N LEU A 195 -3.49 -2.09 4.12
CA LEU A 195 -3.42 -0.70 3.69
C LEU A 195 -3.76 0.26 4.84
N GLY A 196 -4.80 -0.05 5.63
CA GLY A 196 -5.19 0.72 6.81
C GLY A 196 -4.10 0.73 7.90
N ARG A 197 -3.52 -0.44 8.19
CA ARG A 197 -2.38 -0.58 9.13
C ARG A 197 -1.17 0.24 8.66
N ALA A 198 -0.81 0.13 7.38
CA ALA A 198 0.29 0.90 6.80
C ALA A 198 0.03 2.42 6.83
N ALA A 199 -1.22 2.85 6.67
CA ALA A 199 -1.60 4.25 6.72
C ALA A 199 -1.52 4.86 8.13
N LYS A 200 -1.82 4.07 9.15
CA LYS A 200 -1.79 4.48 10.56
C LYS A 200 -0.37 4.62 11.11
N ILE A 201 0.53 3.72 10.73
CA ILE A 201 1.88 3.67 11.29
C ILE A 201 2.83 4.66 10.61
N GLN A 202 3.88 5.04 11.34
CA GLN A 202 4.95 5.87 10.79
C GLN A 202 5.81 5.08 9.77
N PRO A 203 6.43 5.75 8.79
CA PRO A 203 7.19 5.12 7.70
C PRO A 203 8.21 4.06 8.13
N GLN A 204 8.96 4.32 9.21
CA GLN A 204 10.00 3.45 9.76
C GLN A 204 9.45 2.26 10.57
N GLN A 205 8.15 2.21 10.81
CA GLN A 205 7.52 1.15 11.60
C GLN A 205 7.05 0.02 10.70
N ASN A 206 7.28 -1.19 11.18
CA ASN A 206 6.78 -2.39 10.54
C ASN A 206 5.27 -2.60 10.78
N ILE A 207 4.54 -3.10 9.77
CA ILE A 207 3.10 -3.36 9.88
C ILE A 207 2.76 -4.53 10.83
N GLY A 208 3.65 -5.52 10.92
CA GLY A 208 3.58 -6.69 11.81
C GLY A 208 4.12 -6.43 13.22
N ARG A 209 4.53 -5.19 13.54
CA ARG A 209 5.10 -4.84 14.86
C ARG A 209 4.14 -5.20 16.00
N VAL A 210 4.54 -6.16 16.83
CA VAL A 210 3.75 -6.67 17.98
C VAL A 210 3.33 -5.56 18.96
N LYS A 211 4.23 -4.62 19.26
CA LYS A 211 3.93 -3.49 20.17
C LYS A 211 2.87 -2.52 19.61
N SER A 212 2.53 -2.61 18.33
CA SER A 212 1.42 -1.86 17.73
C SER A 212 0.05 -2.50 18.01
N GLY A 213 0.04 -3.68 18.64
CA GLY A 213 -1.16 -4.44 18.98
C GLY A 213 -1.65 -5.34 17.85
N SER A 214 -2.54 -6.27 18.21
CA SER A 214 -3.24 -7.14 17.26
C SER A 214 -4.03 -6.32 16.22
N LEU A 215 -4.31 -6.95 15.09
CA LEU A 215 -5.15 -6.40 14.04
C LEU A 215 -6.60 -6.29 14.50
N ASN A 216 -7.29 -5.23 14.05
CA ASN A 216 -8.70 -5.00 14.34
C ASN A 216 -9.59 -5.92 13.49
N ILE A 217 -9.65 -7.20 13.88
CA ILE A 217 -10.47 -8.24 13.24
C ILE A 217 -11.51 -8.71 14.27
N ASP A 218 -12.78 -8.74 13.88
CA ASP A 218 -13.85 -9.29 14.71
C ASP A 218 -13.58 -10.79 14.98
N GLN A 219 -13.67 -11.21 16.25
CA GLN A 219 -13.43 -12.59 16.66
C GLN A 219 -14.42 -13.58 16.04
N ALA A 220 -15.58 -13.12 15.57
CA ALA A 220 -16.55 -13.95 14.86
C ALA A 220 -16.12 -14.27 13.41
N LEU A 221 -15.15 -13.56 12.85
CA LEU A 221 -14.69 -13.75 11.47
C LEU A 221 -13.52 -14.74 11.42
N SER A 222 -13.60 -15.70 10.49
CA SER A 222 -12.48 -16.59 10.21
C SER A 222 -11.36 -15.85 9.49
N VAL A 223 -10.12 -16.13 9.90
CA VAL A 223 -8.90 -15.70 9.19
C VAL A 223 -8.26 -16.92 8.57
N THR A 224 -8.14 -16.94 7.25
CA THR A 224 -7.60 -18.08 6.50
C THR A 224 -6.49 -17.65 5.56
N ILE A 225 -5.58 -18.56 5.26
CA ILE A 225 -4.65 -18.46 4.15
C ILE A 225 -5.02 -19.58 3.19
N GLY A 226 -5.60 -19.19 2.05
CA GLY A 226 -6.36 -20.12 1.25
C GLY A 226 -7.55 -20.68 2.04
N ASN A 227 -7.67 -22.01 2.07
CA ASN A 227 -8.74 -22.75 2.72
C ASN A 227 -8.40 -23.14 4.17
N THR A 228 -7.19 -22.86 4.63
CA THR A 228 -6.71 -23.25 5.96
C THR A 228 -6.84 -22.08 6.93
N VAL A 229 -7.50 -22.30 8.07
CA VAL A 229 -7.53 -21.34 9.18
C VAL A 229 -6.10 -21.13 9.69
N VAL A 230 -5.71 -19.89 9.93
CA VAL A 230 -4.34 -19.53 10.34
C VAL A 230 -3.89 -20.29 11.59
N ASP A 231 -4.79 -20.45 12.58
CA ASP A 231 -4.53 -21.22 13.81
C ASP A 231 -4.17 -22.70 13.57
N ASN A 232 -4.55 -23.25 12.41
CA ASN A 232 -4.30 -24.63 12.02
C ASN A 232 -3.15 -24.77 11.01
N MET A 233 -2.54 -23.67 10.56
CA MET A 233 -1.39 -23.74 9.66
C MET A 233 -0.15 -24.23 10.40
N SER A 234 0.65 -25.07 9.72
CA SER A 234 1.96 -25.47 10.23
C SER A 234 2.94 -24.29 10.16
N ALA A 235 3.88 -24.24 11.10
CA ALA A 235 4.96 -23.25 11.08
C ALA A 235 5.74 -23.32 9.75
N THR A 236 6.02 -24.52 9.24
CA THR A 236 6.70 -24.72 7.95
C THR A 236 5.96 -24.09 6.77
N ALA A 237 4.62 -24.14 6.74
CA ALA A 237 3.84 -23.54 5.66
C ALA A 237 3.84 -21.99 5.75
N LEU A 238 3.84 -21.44 6.97
CA LEU A 238 3.95 -19.99 7.19
C LEU A 238 5.35 -19.48 6.81
N GLU A 239 6.40 -20.17 7.26
CA GLU A 239 7.81 -19.87 6.91
C GLU A 239 8.01 -19.94 5.39
N ALA A 240 7.48 -20.96 4.70
CA ALA A 240 7.59 -21.07 3.26
C ALA A 240 6.95 -19.88 2.50
N LEU A 241 5.84 -19.35 3.00
CA LEU A 241 5.21 -18.15 2.41
C LEU A 241 5.99 -16.88 2.75
N TYR A 242 6.53 -16.78 3.97
CA TYR A 242 7.38 -15.68 4.40
C TYR A 242 8.68 -15.60 3.58
N ASP A 243 9.37 -16.73 3.40
CA ASP A 243 10.59 -16.85 2.60
C ASP A 243 10.34 -16.46 1.13
N LYS A 244 9.16 -16.78 0.60
CA LYS A 244 8.70 -16.36 -0.73
C LYS A 244 8.20 -14.92 -0.81
N ARG A 245 8.32 -14.15 0.28
CA ARG A 245 8.04 -12.71 0.42
C ARG A 245 6.56 -12.32 0.40
N TYR A 246 5.65 -13.22 0.79
CA TYR A 246 4.24 -12.87 0.95
C TYR A 246 3.97 -12.24 2.33
N ILE A 247 3.11 -11.23 2.36
CA ILE A 247 2.55 -10.70 3.61
C ILE A 247 1.33 -11.55 3.96
N THR A 248 1.38 -12.22 5.11
CA THR A 248 0.35 -13.15 5.59
C THR A 248 -0.02 -12.81 7.04
N PHE A 249 -0.79 -13.69 7.69
CA PHE A 249 -1.20 -13.57 9.07
C PHE A 249 -0.45 -14.54 9.98
N GLU A 250 -0.20 -14.09 11.20
CA GLU A 250 0.30 -14.91 12.29
C GLU A 250 -0.55 -14.69 13.54
N LYS A 251 -0.62 -15.71 14.39
CA LYS A 251 -1.32 -15.58 15.68
C LYS A 251 -0.48 -14.72 16.62
N ASN A 252 -1.12 -13.75 17.27
CA ASN A 252 -0.44 -13.01 18.32
C ASN A 252 -0.27 -13.91 19.56
N LEU A 253 0.97 -14.12 20.00
CA LEU A 253 1.28 -15.01 21.13
C LEU A 253 1.08 -14.36 22.50
N ILE A 254 1.04 -13.03 22.56
CA ILE A 254 0.97 -12.28 23.84
C ILE A 254 -0.39 -11.60 24.06
N ALA A 255 -1.27 -11.60 23.06
CA ALA A 255 -2.62 -11.04 23.14
C ALA A 255 -3.56 -11.78 22.18
N ALA A 256 -4.87 -11.65 22.37
CA ALA A 256 -5.84 -12.24 21.46
C ALA A 256 -5.76 -11.61 20.05
N GLY A 257 -6.04 -12.42 19.03
CA GLY A 257 -6.10 -11.99 17.62
C GLY A 257 -4.83 -12.28 16.84
N TYR A 258 -4.67 -11.56 15.73
CA TYR A 258 -3.65 -11.80 14.72
C TYR A 258 -2.75 -10.59 14.53
N ILE A 259 -1.56 -10.81 13.99
CA ILE A 259 -0.65 -9.80 13.44
C ILE A 259 -0.34 -10.15 11.99
N PHE A 260 0.19 -9.19 11.22
CA PHE A 260 0.83 -9.53 9.95
C PHE A 260 2.19 -10.18 10.22
N SER A 261 2.62 -11.10 9.36
CA SER A 261 3.91 -11.77 9.47
C SER A 261 5.07 -10.77 9.43
N ASP A 262 5.14 -9.98 8.36
CA ASP A 262 6.10 -8.88 8.19
C ASP A 262 5.59 -7.93 7.10
N ASP A 263 6.42 -6.99 6.63
CA ASP A 263 6.14 -6.07 5.52
C ASP A 263 7.07 -6.29 4.32
N ASN A 264 7.40 -7.55 4.04
CA ASN A 264 8.30 -7.96 2.96
C ASN A 264 7.92 -7.32 1.62
N SER A 265 8.90 -6.70 0.97
CA SER A 265 8.84 -6.29 -0.43
C SER A 265 9.15 -7.48 -1.32
N LEU A 266 8.65 -7.45 -2.56
CA LEU A 266 8.85 -8.50 -3.56
C LEU A 266 10.25 -8.43 -4.19
N THR A 267 11.27 -8.58 -3.36
CA THR A 267 12.68 -8.58 -3.74
C THR A 267 13.58 -9.39 -2.80
N ALA A 268 14.88 -9.43 -3.06
CA ALA A 268 15.84 -10.20 -2.30
C ALA A 268 15.92 -9.80 -0.82
N PRO A 269 16.09 -10.75 0.12
CA PRO A 269 16.32 -10.45 1.55
C PRO A 269 17.49 -9.53 1.80
N THR A 270 18.47 -9.54 0.91
CA THR A 270 19.68 -8.71 0.98
C THR A 270 19.53 -7.34 0.35
N ASP A 271 18.39 -7.03 -0.30
CA ASP A 271 18.13 -5.70 -0.87
C ASP A 271 17.81 -4.69 0.24
N ASP A 272 18.32 -3.46 0.14
CA ASP A 272 18.06 -2.42 1.15
C ASP A 272 16.56 -2.06 1.26
N TYR A 273 15.81 -2.25 0.18
CA TYR A 273 14.38 -2.01 0.08
C TYR A 273 13.54 -3.29 0.22
N ASN A 274 14.09 -4.33 0.86
CA ASN A 274 13.45 -5.62 1.13
C ASN A 274 12.18 -5.56 1.99
N ASN A 275 11.90 -4.42 2.63
CA ASN A 275 10.76 -4.22 3.53
C ASN A 275 10.06 -2.88 3.21
N LEU A 276 8.74 -2.83 3.39
CA LEU A 276 7.93 -1.61 3.23
C LEU A 276 8.51 -0.46 4.05
N ARG A 277 8.85 -0.71 5.32
CA ARG A 277 9.39 0.31 6.23
C ARG A 277 10.63 1.02 5.66
N ASN A 278 11.56 0.27 5.07
CA ASN A 278 12.77 0.83 4.48
C ASN A 278 12.43 1.63 3.22
N GLY A 279 11.58 1.07 2.35
CA GLY A 279 11.12 1.74 1.14
C GLY A 279 10.42 3.08 1.41
N ARG A 280 9.54 3.14 2.43
CA ARG A 280 8.80 4.35 2.79
C ARG A 280 9.71 5.46 3.33
N VAL A 281 10.74 5.10 4.11
CA VAL A 281 11.73 6.08 4.58
C VAL A 281 12.46 6.70 3.41
N MET A 282 12.94 5.89 2.45
CA MET A 282 13.64 6.43 1.28
C MET A 282 12.72 7.26 0.38
N ASP A 283 11.47 6.84 0.18
CA ASP A 283 10.50 7.61 -0.60
C ASP A 283 10.26 9.01 0.00
N ASN A 284 10.22 9.10 1.33
CA ASN A 284 10.13 10.39 2.02
C ASN A 284 11.40 11.23 1.85
N ALA A 285 12.59 10.62 1.88
CA ALA A 285 13.84 11.34 1.64
C ALA A 285 13.86 11.96 0.23
N VAL A 286 13.49 11.18 -0.79
CA VAL A 286 13.40 11.66 -2.19
C VAL A 286 12.42 12.83 -2.30
N ARG A 287 11.24 12.71 -1.69
CA ARG A 287 10.21 13.76 -1.73
C ARG A 287 10.64 15.02 -0.99
N THR A 288 11.29 14.88 0.17
CA THR A 288 11.77 16.00 0.98
C THR A 288 12.90 16.73 0.25
N ALA A 289 13.90 15.99 -0.25
CA ALA A 289 15.00 16.56 -1.03
C ALA A 289 14.49 17.30 -2.26
N PHE A 290 13.54 16.71 -3.00
CA PHE A 290 12.95 17.36 -4.16
C PHE A 290 12.17 18.63 -3.77
N ALA A 291 11.38 18.59 -2.70
CA ALA A 291 10.60 19.76 -2.25
C ALA A 291 11.51 20.93 -1.80
N THR A 292 12.65 20.63 -1.19
CA THR A 292 13.67 21.64 -0.84
C THR A 292 14.28 22.22 -2.11
N TYR A 293 14.85 21.36 -2.97
CA TYR A 293 15.51 21.80 -4.19
C TYR A 293 14.58 22.54 -5.17
N TYR A 294 13.29 22.20 -5.20
CA TYR A 294 12.33 22.84 -6.08
C TYR A 294 12.15 24.34 -5.82
N LYS A 295 12.42 24.82 -4.59
CA LYS A 295 12.32 26.24 -4.24
C LYS A 295 13.39 27.09 -4.93
N GLU A 296 14.54 26.48 -5.16
CA GLU A 296 15.73 27.09 -5.77
C GLU A 296 15.63 27.15 -7.30
N LEU A 297 14.62 26.48 -7.88
CA LEU A 297 14.40 26.51 -9.32
C LEU A 297 13.81 27.84 -9.75
N LYS A 298 14.33 28.35 -10.88
CA LYS A 298 13.98 29.66 -11.47
C LYS A 298 14.50 30.87 -10.68
N GLU A 299 15.50 30.66 -9.83
CA GLU A 299 16.30 31.75 -9.28
C GLU A 299 17.44 32.15 -10.24
N ASP A 300 17.87 33.40 -10.16
CA ASP A 300 19.06 33.89 -10.86
C ASP A 300 20.31 33.43 -10.10
N VAL A 301 21.21 32.73 -10.78
CA VAL A 301 22.42 32.17 -10.17
C VAL A 301 23.68 32.61 -10.91
N GLU A 302 24.70 32.97 -10.16
CA GLU A 302 26.02 33.27 -10.73
C GLU A 302 26.74 31.96 -11.10
N VAL A 303 27.15 31.86 -12.35
CA VAL A 303 27.89 30.71 -12.88
C VAL A 303 29.25 31.14 -13.40
N ASP A 304 30.22 30.24 -13.32
CA ASP A 304 31.53 30.43 -13.93
C ASP A 304 31.46 30.39 -15.47
N ALA A 305 32.61 30.61 -16.13
CA ALA A 305 32.70 30.58 -17.59
C ALA A 305 32.34 29.21 -18.21
N GLY A 306 32.32 28.14 -17.41
CA GLY A 306 31.89 26.79 -17.79
C GLY A 306 30.41 26.50 -17.51
N GLY A 307 29.66 27.45 -16.96
CA GLY A 307 28.26 27.28 -16.59
C GLY A 307 28.06 26.53 -15.26
N ARG A 308 29.10 26.40 -14.43
CA ARG A 308 29.02 25.75 -13.12
C ARG A 308 28.75 26.77 -12.03
N LEU A 309 27.92 26.39 -11.06
CA LEU A 309 27.72 27.18 -9.84
C LEU A 309 29.02 27.32 -9.05
N ALA A 310 29.16 28.43 -8.33
CA ALA A 310 30.25 28.58 -7.36
C ALA A 310 30.21 27.43 -6.33
N PRO A 311 31.35 26.80 -5.98
CA PRO A 311 31.40 25.68 -5.03
C PRO A 311 30.77 25.97 -3.67
N VAL A 312 30.73 27.23 -3.25
CA VAL A 312 30.07 27.67 -2.02
C VAL A 312 28.56 27.52 -2.10
N VAL A 313 27.97 27.84 -3.25
CA VAL A 313 26.52 27.69 -3.51
C VAL A 313 26.14 26.21 -3.58
N GLU A 314 26.95 25.39 -4.26
CA GLU A 314 26.75 23.93 -4.29
C GLU A 314 26.69 23.33 -2.88
N LYS A 315 27.63 23.71 -2.00
CA LYS A 315 27.64 23.26 -0.60
C LYS A 315 26.48 23.81 0.23
N ALA A 316 26.02 25.03 -0.04
CA ALA A 316 24.88 25.60 0.66
C ALA A 316 23.59 24.81 0.35
N LEU A 317 23.38 24.45 -0.92
CA LEU A 317 22.26 23.62 -1.36
C LEU A 317 22.31 22.21 -0.75
N GLU A 318 23.48 21.59 -0.74
CA GLU A 318 23.70 20.30 -0.06
C GLU A 318 23.31 20.37 1.42
N ALA A 319 23.83 21.36 2.13
CA ALA A 319 23.54 21.57 3.55
C ALA A 319 22.05 21.85 3.82
N GLU A 320 21.36 22.56 2.94
CA GLU A 320 19.93 22.81 3.08
C GLU A 320 19.10 21.52 2.90
N ILE A 321 19.44 20.69 1.91
CA ILE A 321 18.78 19.40 1.69
C ILE A 321 19.03 18.48 2.89
N GLU A 322 20.27 18.36 3.36
CA GLU A 322 20.61 17.57 4.54
C GLU A 322 19.85 18.05 5.78
N SER A 323 19.80 19.36 6.00
CA SER A 323 19.06 19.96 7.11
C SER A 323 17.56 19.67 7.02
N ALA A 324 16.97 19.79 5.82
CA ALA A 324 15.55 19.49 5.60
C ALA A 324 15.23 18.01 5.86
N ILE A 325 16.09 17.08 5.44
CA ILE A 325 15.94 15.65 5.73
C ILE A 325 16.07 15.40 7.24
N ASN A 326 17.12 15.93 7.87
CA ASN A 326 17.36 15.74 9.31
C ASN A 326 16.21 16.27 10.16
N GLN A 327 15.61 17.40 9.78
CA GLN A 327 14.48 18.00 10.52
C GLN A 327 13.16 17.31 10.18
N GLY A 328 12.85 17.15 8.89
CA GLY A 328 11.56 16.62 8.40
C GLY A 328 11.39 15.12 8.63
N MET A 329 12.49 14.39 8.81
CA MET A 329 12.50 12.94 9.00
C MET A 329 13.20 12.51 10.29
N ALA A 330 13.42 13.42 11.25
CA ALA A 330 14.12 13.15 12.51
C ALA A 330 13.60 11.90 13.26
N SER A 331 12.28 11.66 13.22
CA SER A 331 11.65 10.51 13.88
C SER A 331 11.81 9.19 13.11
N GLN A 332 12.24 9.24 11.86
CA GLN A 332 12.34 8.12 10.93
C GLN A 332 13.79 7.61 10.78
N LEU A 333 14.77 8.42 11.16
CA LEU A 333 16.19 8.12 11.05
C LEU A 333 16.72 7.59 12.40
N SER A 334 17.58 6.57 12.37
CA SER A 334 18.37 6.21 13.56
C SER A 334 19.44 7.27 13.80
N LYS A 335 19.62 7.67 15.06
CA LYS A 335 20.77 8.48 15.47
C LYS A 335 22.02 7.62 15.64
#